data_AF-A0A958GAH3-F1
#
_entry.id   AF-A0A958GAH3-F1
#
_cell.length_a   1.000
_cell.length_b   1.000
_cell.length_c   1.000
_cell.angle_alpha   90.00
_cell.angle_beta   90.00
_cell.angle_gamma   90.00
#
_symmetry.space_group_name_H-M   'P 1'
#
loop_
_entity.id
_entity.type
_entity.pdbx_description
1 polymer ?
#
loop_
_entity_poly.entity_id
_entity_poly.type
_entity_poly.pdbx_seq_one_letter_code
_entity_poly.pdbx_strand_id
1 'polypeptide(L)'
;DLDSQYRVLADMVMKEFFEIEIEWISQPEGFSLEKALTEFPACLAEGPEALRAFPLADNFFDLLEAWRDNAELDYVHYLLAVPEAGEWEARMAEPLRLSRELGLRNIKKIAQDFAGPAKTGWDAYYDLLNKVYHYAPDDALWTHLRDYFQYLFYYGEIEFLPEMRFV
;
A
#
# COMPACT_ATOMS: atom_id res chain seq x y z
N ASP A 1 -8.85 -3.52 -11.40
CA ASP A 1 -10.04 -3.24 -10.57
C ASP A 1 -10.15 -1.73 -10.48
N LEU A 2 -11.32 -1.15 -10.78
CA LEU A 2 -11.49 0.31 -10.69
C LEU A 2 -11.59 0.76 -9.22
N ASP A 3 -11.72 -0.17 -8.27
CA ASP A 3 -11.87 0.13 -6.84
C ASP A 3 -10.54 0.08 -6.07
N SER A 4 -9.40 0.18 -6.76
CA SER A 4 -8.08 0.18 -6.10
C SER A 4 -7.82 1.46 -5.31
N GLN A 5 -7.45 1.32 -4.04
CA GLN A 5 -6.97 2.44 -3.22
C GLN A 5 -5.75 3.14 -3.82
N TYR A 6 -4.88 2.41 -4.54
CA TYR A 6 -3.70 2.99 -5.15
C TYR A 6 -4.04 3.79 -6.41
N ARG A 7 -5.14 3.46 -7.08
CA ARG A 7 -5.69 4.31 -8.15
C ARG A 7 -6.13 5.65 -7.59
N VAL A 8 -6.90 5.63 -6.51
CA VAL A 8 -7.37 6.84 -5.82
C VAL A 8 -6.19 7.68 -5.33
N LEU A 9 -5.18 7.03 -4.72
CA LEU A 9 -3.95 7.71 -4.32
C LEU A 9 -3.21 8.30 -5.54
N ALA A 10 -3.11 7.58 -6.65
CA ALA A 10 -2.48 8.07 -7.87
C ALA A 10 -3.20 9.29 -8.44
N ASP A 11 -4.54 9.27 -8.50
CA ASP A 11 -5.33 10.43 -8.93
C ASP A 11 -5.05 11.65 -8.05
N MET A 12 -5.05 11.48 -6.72
CA MET A 12 -4.76 12.58 -5.80
C MET A 12 -3.33 13.10 -5.94
N VAL A 13 -2.33 12.21 -5.92
CA VAL A 13 -0.90 12.59 -6.01
C VAL A 13 -0.63 13.31 -7.34
N MET A 14 -1.07 12.72 -8.45
CA MET A 14 -0.79 13.28 -9.78
C MET A 14 -1.52 14.61 -9.98
N LYS A 15 -2.75 14.74 -9.49
CA LYS A 15 -3.50 15.98 -9.61
C LYS A 15 -2.96 17.08 -8.70
N GLU A 16 -2.74 16.78 -7.42
CA GLU A 16 -2.37 17.78 -6.41
C GLU A 16 -0.93 18.26 -6.54
N PHE A 17 0.00 17.33 -6.75
CA PHE A 17 1.44 17.65 -6.68
C PHE A 17 2.07 17.83 -8.06
N PHE A 18 1.42 17.34 -9.12
CA PHE A 18 1.97 17.40 -10.48
C PHE A 18 1.03 18.04 -11.51
N GLU A 19 -0.19 18.45 -11.12
CA GLU A 19 -1.19 19.05 -12.01
C GLU A 19 -1.53 18.16 -13.24
N ILE A 20 -1.47 16.84 -13.06
CA ILE A 20 -1.76 15.84 -14.10
C ILE A 20 -3.09 15.16 -13.79
N GLU A 21 -4.03 15.21 -14.74
CA GLU A 21 -5.27 14.43 -14.71
C GLU A 21 -5.08 13.10 -15.45
N ILE A 22 -5.47 11.99 -14.81
CA ILE A 22 -5.29 10.64 -15.35
C ILE A 22 -6.58 10.15 -16.01
N GLU A 23 -6.48 9.67 -17.25
CA GLU A 23 -7.54 8.90 -17.90
C GLU A 23 -7.27 7.40 -17.71
N TRP A 24 -8.07 6.75 -16.85
CA TRP A 24 -7.90 5.34 -16.54
C TRP A 24 -8.51 4.42 -17.59
N ILE A 25 -7.72 3.45 -18.06
CA ILE A 25 -8.17 2.39 -18.96
C ILE A 25 -7.91 1.04 -18.32
N SER A 26 -8.99 0.34 -17.94
CA SER A 26 -8.91 -1.01 -17.38
C SER A 26 -8.39 -1.99 -18.41
N GLN A 27 -7.35 -2.74 -18.03
CA GLN A 27 -6.81 -3.81 -18.85
C GLN A 27 -7.48 -5.16 -18.54
N PRO A 28 -7.64 -6.05 -19.54
CA PRO A 28 -8.17 -7.38 -19.32
C PRO A 28 -7.24 -8.24 -18.45
N GLU A 29 -7.79 -9.26 -17.80
CA GLU A 29 -6.98 -10.21 -17.03
C GLU A 29 -5.91 -10.88 -17.92
N GLY A 30 -4.70 -11.03 -17.38
CA GLY A 30 -3.56 -11.62 -18.09
C GLY A 30 -2.87 -10.69 -19.10
N PHE A 31 -3.27 -9.41 -19.16
CA PHE A 31 -2.53 -8.40 -19.90
C PHE A 31 -1.18 -8.14 -19.23
N SER A 32 -0.08 -8.24 -19.98
CA SER A 32 1.27 -8.07 -19.39
C SER A 32 1.66 -6.60 -19.35
N LEU A 33 2.50 -6.24 -18.37
CA LEU A 33 3.00 -4.87 -18.23
C LEU A 33 3.73 -4.40 -19.49
N GLU A 34 4.51 -5.28 -20.12
CA GLU A 34 5.24 -4.95 -21.34
C GLU A 34 4.30 -4.58 -22.48
N LYS A 35 3.15 -5.28 -22.61
CA LYS A 35 2.14 -4.93 -23.60
C LYS A 35 1.47 -3.60 -23.27
N ALA A 36 1.14 -3.37 -21.99
CA ALA A 36 0.55 -2.10 -21.55
C ALA A 36 1.44 -0.90 -21.88
N LEU A 37 2.74 -1.00 -21.64
CA LEU A 37 3.68 0.09 -21.91
C LEU A 37 3.96 0.31 -23.41
N THR A 38 3.56 -0.62 -24.30
CA THR A 38 3.60 -0.37 -25.75
C THR A 38 2.40 0.42 -26.26
N GLU A 39 1.28 0.41 -25.52
CA GLU A 39 0.02 1.04 -25.91
C GLU A 39 -0.26 2.32 -25.10
N PHE A 40 0.26 2.40 -23.88
CA PHE A 40 0.01 3.48 -22.92
C PHE A 40 1.33 4.09 -22.43
N PRO A 41 1.35 5.39 -22.08
CA PRO A 41 2.56 6.07 -21.61
C PRO A 41 3.01 5.60 -20.23
N ALA A 42 2.07 5.09 -19.42
CA ALA A 42 2.32 4.59 -18.08
C ALA A 42 1.31 3.49 -17.73
N CYS A 43 1.65 2.67 -16.74
CA CYS A 43 0.78 1.64 -16.21
C CYS A 43 0.92 1.61 -14.68
N LEU A 44 -0.21 1.62 -13.96
CA LEU A 44 -0.23 1.37 -12.53
C LEU A 44 -0.09 -0.14 -12.30
N ALA A 45 1.04 -0.55 -11.74
CA ALA A 45 1.28 -1.91 -11.28
C ALA A 45 1.18 -1.96 -9.76
N GLU A 46 0.52 -2.98 -9.22
CA GLU A 46 0.31 -3.15 -7.77
C GLU A 46 0.71 -4.56 -7.31
N GLY A 47 0.92 -4.70 -6.00
CA GLY A 47 1.12 -5.99 -5.35
C GLY A 47 2.25 -6.83 -5.96
N PRO A 48 2.06 -8.15 -6.17
CA PRO A 48 3.09 -9.01 -6.73
C PRO A 48 3.59 -8.61 -8.12
N GLU A 49 2.74 -8.01 -8.97
CA GLU A 49 3.17 -7.58 -10.30
C GLU A 49 4.09 -6.36 -10.23
N ALA A 50 3.79 -5.39 -9.35
CA ALA A 50 4.70 -4.27 -9.09
C ALA A 50 6.09 -4.75 -8.67
N LEU A 51 6.16 -5.73 -7.79
CA LEU A 51 7.43 -6.30 -7.30
C LEU A 51 8.20 -7.11 -8.36
N ARG A 52 7.49 -7.70 -9.33
CA ARG A 52 8.13 -8.37 -10.46
C ARG A 52 8.63 -7.37 -11.50
N ALA A 53 7.88 -6.29 -11.70
CA ALA A 53 8.20 -5.24 -12.65
C ALA A 53 9.36 -4.36 -12.17
N PHE A 54 9.40 -4.03 -10.87
CA PHE A 54 10.37 -3.12 -10.27
C PHE A 54 11.84 -3.37 -10.69
N PRO A 55 12.41 -4.59 -10.59
CA PRO A 55 13.80 -4.82 -10.99
C PRO A 55 14.02 -4.80 -12.52
N LEU A 56 12.95 -4.81 -13.32
CA LEU A 56 13.01 -4.82 -14.79
C LEU A 56 12.69 -3.45 -15.40
N ALA A 57 12.22 -2.49 -14.59
CA ALA A 57 11.78 -1.20 -15.07
C ALA A 57 12.97 -0.24 -15.22
N ASP A 58 13.18 0.28 -16.43
CA ASP A 58 14.18 1.34 -16.67
C ASP A 58 13.80 2.65 -15.98
N ASN A 59 12.49 2.91 -15.86
CA ASN A 59 11.91 4.04 -15.15
C ASN A 59 10.66 3.57 -14.40
N PHE A 60 10.54 3.97 -13.14
CA PHE A 60 9.32 3.79 -12.36
C PHE A 60 9.01 5.08 -11.59
N PHE A 61 7.74 5.24 -11.23
CA PHE A 61 7.28 6.30 -10.34
C PHE A 61 6.77 5.63 -9.06
N ASP A 62 7.47 5.83 -7.95
CA ASP A 62 7.02 5.32 -6.66
C ASP A 62 5.95 6.27 -6.11
N LEU A 63 4.70 5.81 -6.18
CA LEU A 63 3.55 6.58 -5.74
C LEU A 63 3.57 6.88 -4.23
N LEU A 64 4.12 5.98 -3.42
CA LEU A 64 4.16 6.13 -1.96
C LEU A 64 5.27 7.08 -1.55
N GLU A 65 6.41 7.02 -2.24
CA GLU A 65 7.49 7.99 -2.08
C GLU A 65 7.00 9.39 -2.47
N ALA A 66 6.32 9.52 -3.62
CA ALA A 66 5.75 10.81 -4.04
C ALA A 66 4.72 11.35 -3.03
N TRP A 67 3.86 10.49 -2.49
CA TRP A 67 2.94 10.87 -1.42
C TRP A 67 3.69 11.37 -0.18
N ARG A 68 4.63 10.58 0.33
CA ARG A 68 5.38 10.93 1.55
C ARG A 68 6.18 12.22 1.38
N ASP A 69 6.84 12.39 0.24
CA ASP A 69 7.74 13.52 0.01
C ASP A 69 6.98 14.84 -0.19
N ASN A 70 5.74 14.80 -0.68
CA ASN A 70 4.93 16.01 -0.91
C ASN A 70 3.91 16.29 0.19
N ALA A 71 3.29 15.26 0.77
CA ALA A 71 2.33 15.41 1.85
C ALA A 71 2.99 15.44 3.24
N GLU A 72 4.23 14.96 3.36
CA GLU A 72 4.91 14.71 4.64
C GLU A 72 4.17 13.68 5.52
N LEU A 73 3.41 12.77 4.90
CA LEU A 73 2.59 11.78 5.57
C LEU A 73 2.99 10.35 5.19
N ASP A 74 3.04 9.45 6.16
CA ASP A 74 3.14 8.02 5.87
C ASP A 74 1.82 7.48 5.31
N TYR A 75 1.91 6.54 4.38
CA TYR A 75 0.74 5.89 3.79
C TYR A 75 0.35 4.61 4.55
N VAL A 76 -0.93 4.49 4.91
CA VAL A 76 -1.48 3.31 5.57
C VAL A 76 -2.12 2.39 4.54
N HIS A 77 -1.43 1.28 4.23
CA HIS A 77 -1.91 0.30 3.25
C HIS A 77 -3.14 -0.47 3.71
N TYR A 78 -3.13 -0.91 4.97
CA TYR A 78 -4.16 -1.78 5.52
C TYR A 78 -4.31 -1.55 7.03
N LEU A 79 -5.55 -1.70 7.49
CA LEU A 79 -5.91 -1.67 8.90
C LEU A 79 -6.74 -2.90 9.23
N LEU A 80 -6.54 -3.42 10.44
CA LEU A 80 -7.46 -4.41 10.99
C LEU A 80 -8.53 -3.66 11.79
N ALA A 81 -9.70 -3.47 11.18
CA ALA A 81 -10.87 -2.91 11.85
C ALA A 81 -11.65 -4.02 12.59
N VAL A 82 -12.06 -3.72 13.82
CA VAL A 82 -12.73 -4.69 14.71
C VAL A 82 -13.98 -4.05 15.32
N PRO A 83 -15.05 -4.81 15.58
CA PRO A 83 -16.26 -4.26 16.19
C PRO A 83 -15.97 -3.66 17.58
N GLU A 84 -16.64 -2.54 17.91
CA GLU A 84 -16.48 -1.77 19.15
C GLU A 84 -16.82 -2.56 20.44
N ALA A 85 -17.53 -3.68 20.35
CA ALA A 85 -18.01 -4.44 21.51
C ALA A 85 -17.55 -5.91 21.50
N GLY A 86 -16.86 -6.35 22.57
CA GLY A 86 -16.69 -7.77 22.89
C GLY A 86 -15.38 -8.15 23.58
N GLU A 87 -15.22 -9.45 23.88
CA GLU A 87 -13.99 -10.10 24.41
C GLU A 87 -12.79 -10.07 23.43
N TRP A 88 -12.84 -9.23 22.38
CA TRP A 88 -11.87 -9.20 21.30
C TRP A 88 -10.47 -8.80 21.76
N GLU A 89 -10.36 -7.75 22.57
CA GLU A 89 -9.08 -7.27 23.11
C GLU A 89 -8.34 -8.38 23.87
N ALA A 90 -9.04 -9.12 24.75
CA ALA A 90 -8.39 -10.12 25.57
C ALA A 90 -8.11 -11.44 24.83
N ARG A 91 -8.96 -11.84 23.87
CA ARG A 91 -8.84 -13.15 23.19
C ARG A 91 -8.07 -13.12 21.87
N MET A 92 -8.06 -12.00 21.15
CA MET A 92 -7.54 -11.93 19.78
C MET A 92 -6.36 -10.96 19.62
N ALA A 93 -6.34 -9.84 20.36
CA ALA A 93 -5.27 -8.85 20.20
C ALA A 93 -3.90 -9.41 20.59
N GLU A 94 -3.81 -10.12 21.72
CA GLU A 94 -2.54 -10.70 22.19
C GLU A 94 -2.00 -11.79 21.25
N PRO A 95 -2.79 -12.77 20.77
CA PRO A 95 -2.33 -13.69 19.73
C PRO A 95 -1.87 -13.01 18.44
N LEU A 96 -2.54 -11.95 17.99
CA LEU A 96 -2.14 -11.18 16.80
C LEU A 96 -0.81 -10.45 17.03
N ARG A 97 -0.63 -9.83 18.21
CA ARG A 97 0.63 -9.18 18.60
C ARG A 97 1.78 -10.18 18.62
N LEU A 98 1.58 -11.34 19.23
CA LEU A 98 2.58 -12.42 19.29
C LEU A 98 2.88 -12.98 17.90
N SER A 99 1.86 -13.15 17.05
CA SER A 99 2.02 -13.58 15.65
C SER A 99 2.87 -12.59 14.85
N ARG A 100 2.60 -11.29 14.99
CA ARG A 100 3.41 -10.22 14.40
C ARG A 100 4.86 -10.30 14.88
N GLU A 101 5.10 -10.38 16.18
CA GLU A 101 6.45 -10.45 16.74
C GLU A 101 7.23 -11.69 16.26
N LEU A 102 6.55 -12.83 16.17
CA LEU A 102 7.13 -14.05 15.61
C LEU A 102 7.47 -13.84 14.12
N GLY A 103 6.58 -13.23 13.35
CA GLY A 103 6.81 -12.88 11.96
C GLY A 103 8.03 -11.97 11.78
N LEU A 104 8.11 -10.88 12.55
CA LEU A 104 9.22 -9.92 12.52
C LEU A 104 10.58 -10.58 12.84
N ARG A 105 10.62 -11.50 13.81
CA ARG A 105 11.84 -12.27 14.13
C ARG A 105 12.25 -13.27 13.04
N ASN A 106 11.33 -13.60 12.14
CA ASN A 106 11.52 -14.61 11.10
C ASN A 106 11.36 -14.05 9.66
N ILE A 107 11.43 -12.72 9.45
CA ILE A 107 11.22 -12.09 8.13
C ILE A 107 12.09 -12.73 7.05
N LYS A 108 13.37 -13.00 7.36
CA LYS A 108 14.28 -13.66 6.41
C LYS A 108 13.73 -15.00 5.90
N LYS A 109 13.23 -15.83 6.81
CA LYS A 109 12.67 -17.13 6.44
C LYS A 109 11.39 -16.95 5.62
N ILE A 110 10.50 -16.04 6.03
CA ILE A 110 9.27 -15.73 5.30
C ILE A 110 9.58 -15.27 3.87
N ALA A 111 10.55 -14.37 3.70
CA ALA A 111 10.98 -13.89 2.40
C ALA A 111 11.57 -15.01 1.52
N GLN A 112 12.37 -15.91 2.09
CA GLN A 112 12.91 -17.07 1.38
C GLN A 112 11.82 -18.06 0.95
N ASP A 113 10.89 -18.38 1.84
CA ASP A 113 9.77 -19.29 1.56
C ASP A 113 8.87 -18.73 0.45
N PHE A 114 8.63 -17.41 0.45
CA PHE A 114 7.83 -16.73 -0.58
C PHE A 114 8.56 -16.59 -1.93
N ALA A 115 9.87 -16.38 -1.91
CA ALA A 115 10.66 -16.24 -3.13
C ALA A 115 10.86 -17.56 -3.88
N GLY A 116 10.82 -18.72 -3.20
CA GLY A 116 11.01 -20.04 -3.81
C GLY A 116 10.23 -20.29 -5.11
N PRO A 117 8.93 -19.93 -5.20
CA PRO A 117 8.15 -19.99 -6.43
C PRO A 117 8.20 -18.74 -7.33
N ALA A 118 8.83 -17.63 -6.90
CA ALA A 118 8.80 -16.35 -7.57
C ALA A 118 10.03 -16.10 -8.47
N LYS A 119 9.92 -15.22 -9.45
CA LYS A 119 11.05 -14.76 -10.29
C LYS A 119 11.94 -13.73 -9.58
N THR A 120 11.44 -13.11 -8.53
CA THR A 120 12.13 -12.07 -7.76
C THR A 120 12.95 -12.71 -6.62
N GLY A 121 14.16 -12.21 -6.39
CA GLY A 121 15.05 -12.68 -5.33
C GLY A 121 14.46 -12.48 -3.92
N TRP A 122 14.81 -13.36 -2.98
CA TRP A 122 14.32 -13.29 -1.59
C TRP A 122 14.79 -12.04 -0.85
N ASP A 123 15.91 -11.46 -1.27
CA ASP A 123 16.50 -10.23 -0.75
C ASP A 123 15.61 -9.01 -1.01
N ALA A 124 15.01 -8.90 -2.19
CA ALA A 124 14.05 -7.83 -2.49
C ALA A 124 12.80 -7.92 -1.59
N TYR A 125 12.26 -9.13 -1.40
CA TYR A 125 11.15 -9.35 -0.47
C TYR A 125 11.55 -9.06 0.97
N TYR A 126 12.76 -9.45 1.37
CA TYR A 126 13.28 -9.17 2.71
C TYR A 126 13.39 -7.67 2.96
N ASP A 127 13.97 -6.92 2.02
CA ASP A 127 14.11 -5.47 2.14
C ASP A 127 12.76 -4.77 2.19
N LEU A 128 11.81 -5.18 1.35
CA LEU A 128 10.45 -4.66 1.38
C LEU A 128 9.80 -4.90 2.76
N LEU A 129 9.81 -6.15 3.23
CA LEU A 129 9.18 -6.53 4.49
C LEU A 129 9.91 -5.95 5.72
N ASN A 130 11.23 -5.72 5.65
CA ASN A 130 11.99 -5.31 6.83
C ASN A 130 12.27 -3.81 6.91
N LYS A 131 12.37 -3.13 5.76
CA LYS A 131 12.80 -1.72 5.68
C LYS A 131 11.72 -0.77 5.20
N VAL A 132 10.76 -1.25 4.41
CA VAL A 132 9.73 -0.39 3.80
C VAL A 132 8.44 -0.43 4.61
N TYR A 133 7.99 -1.62 5.00
CA TYR A 133 6.76 -1.75 5.77
C TYR A 133 6.95 -1.56 7.27
N HIS A 134 6.00 -0.82 7.87
CA HIS A 134 5.82 -0.72 9.31
C HIS A 134 4.56 -1.49 9.74
N TYR A 135 4.71 -2.38 10.73
CA TYR A 135 3.63 -3.28 11.18
C TYR A 135 3.09 -2.96 12.58
N ALA A 136 3.61 -1.89 13.18
CA ALA A 136 3.13 -1.38 14.45
C ALA A 136 2.72 0.07 14.22
N PRO A 137 1.46 0.43 14.48
CA PRO A 137 1.08 1.83 14.45
C PRO A 137 1.77 2.57 15.60
N ASP A 138 2.16 3.81 15.33
CA ASP A 138 2.53 4.79 16.35
C ASP A 138 1.51 5.94 16.36
N ASP A 139 1.66 6.87 17.30
CA ASP A 139 0.74 8.00 17.44
C ASP A 139 0.74 8.93 16.22
N ALA A 140 1.87 8.99 15.48
CA ALA A 140 2.00 9.79 14.28
C ALA A 140 1.18 9.20 13.13
N LEU A 141 1.22 7.89 12.95
CA LEU A 141 0.50 7.17 11.90
C LEU A 141 -1.02 7.41 11.96
N TRP A 142 -1.58 7.53 13.16
CA TRP A 142 -3.00 7.85 13.35
C TRP A 142 -3.38 9.26 12.92
N THR A 143 -2.45 10.20 13.08
CA THR A 143 -2.60 11.56 12.57
C THR A 143 -2.50 11.54 11.05
N HIS A 144 -1.50 10.85 10.49
CA HIS A 144 -1.32 10.72 9.04
C HIS A 144 -2.54 10.10 8.35
N LEU A 145 -3.12 9.05 8.94
CA LEU A 145 -4.34 8.43 8.43
C LEU A 145 -5.55 9.38 8.46
N ARG A 146 -5.68 10.19 9.51
CA ARG A 146 -6.77 11.16 9.61
C ARG A 146 -6.63 12.24 8.54
N ASP A 147 -5.41 12.70 8.31
CA ASP A 147 -5.13 13.71 7.29
C ASP A 147 -5.36 13.12 5.90
N TYR A 148 -4.98 11.86 5.65
CA TYR A 148 -5.33 11.16 4.42
C TYR A 148 -6.85 11.10 4.18
N PHE A 149 -7.67 10.85 5.22
CA PHE A 149 -9.12 10.91 5.07
C PHE A 149 -9.63 12.33 4.74
N GLN A 150 -8.94 13.38 5.19
CA GLN A 150 -9.28 14.75 4.79
C GLN A 150 -9.02 14.98 3.30
N TYR A 151 -7.91 14.45 2.77
CA TYR A 151 -7.64 14.45 1.33
C TYR A 151 -8.76 13.74 0.56
N LEU A 152 -9.10 12.50 0.96
CA LEU A 152 -10.18 11.75 0.32
C LEU A 152 -11.52 12.51 0.33
N PHE A 153 -11.86 13.15 1.45
CA PHE A 153 -13.09 13.95 1.54
C PHE A 153 -13.03 15.19 0.64
N TYR A 154 -11.89 15.88 0.59
CA TYR A 154 -11.70 17.06 -0.25
C TYR A 154 -11.83 16.75 -1.75
N TYR A 155 -11.33 15.61 -2.22
CA TYR A 155 -11.51 15.17 -3.60
C TYR A 155 -12.85 14.49 -3.88
N GLY A 156 -13.70 14.32 -2.86
CA GLY A 156 -15.03 13.71 -3.02
C GLY A 156 -15.01 12.18 -3.16
N GLU A 157 -13.91 11.53 -2.78
CA GLU A 157 -13.76 10.07 -2.78
C GLU A 157 -14.54 9.42 -1.62
N ILE A 158 -14.76 10.17 -0.54
CA ILE A 158 -15.63 9.78 0.58
C ILE A 158 -16.62 10.90 0.90
N GLU A 159 -17.83 10.53 1.32
CA GLU A 159 -18.90 11.47 1.63
C GLU A 159 -18.82 12.03 3.06
N PHE A 160 -18.05 11.39 3.94
CA PHE A 160 -17.91 11.79 5.34
C PHE A 160 -16.54 11.40 5.89
N LEU A 161 -16.05 12.20 6.86
CA LEU A 161 -14.84 11.87 7.61
C LEU A 161 -15.17 10.80 8.67
N PRO A 162 -14.47 9.66 8.69
CA PRO A 162 -14.73 8.62 9.67
C PRO A 162 -14.27 9.06 11.07
N GLU A 163 -15.12 8.82 12.08
CA GLU A 163 -14.69 8.87 13.47
C GLU A 163 -13.85 7.63 13.80
N MET A 164 -12.55 7.83 14.02
CA MET A 164 -11.64 6.74 14.35
C MET A 164 -11.37 6.68 15.85
N ARG A 165 -11.52 5.48 16.42
CA ARG A 165 -11.05 5.14 17.76
C ARG A 165 -9.95 4.09 17.64
N PHE A 166 -8.78 4.43 18.14
CA PHE A 166 -7.61 3.55 18.13
C PHE A 166 -7.47 2.88 19.49
N VAL A 167 -7.22 1.57 19.46
CA VAL A 167 -7.11 0.69 20.64
C VAL A 167 -5.74 0.02 20.64
#